data_AF-A0A4Y2FLI6-F1
#
_entry.id   AF-A0A4Y2FLI6-F1
#
_cell.length_a   1.000
_cell.length_b   1.000
_cell.length_c   1.000
_cell.angle_alpha   90.00
_cell.angle_beta   90.00
_cell.angle_gamma   90.00
#
_symmetry.space_group_name_H-M   'P 1'
#
loop_
_entity.id
_entity.type
_entity.pdbx_description
1 polymer ?
#
loop_
_entity_poly.entity_id
_entity_poly.type
_entity_poly.pdbx_seq_one_letter_code
_entity_poly.pdbx_strand_id
1 'polypeptide(L)'
;MLIKVRDAIREKRRNEFGMKVVLYHQDNARPHVSTMTGWTLYKLEWDLMQHPPYSPDMAPSGFYLFSHLKLHLDGAIFNSNEEVVNEGDLFLDSRTPQFFAEGIEKLPKHWQTIVDLIGDYYPH
;
A
#
# COMPACT_ATOMS: atom_id res chain seq x y z
N MET A 1 -12.19 -3.14 8.53
CA MET A 1 -10.85 -3.42 7.95
C MET A 1 -9.76 -2.67 8.74
N LEU A 2 -9.78 -1.33 8.82
CA LEU A 2 -8.74 -0.54 9.51
C LEU A 2 -8.58 -0.82 11.02
N ILE A 3 -9.67 -1.15 11.74
CA ILE A 3 -9.59 -1.50 13.17
C ILE A 3 -8.74 -2.75 13.39
N LYS A 4 -8.88 -3.79 12.55
CA LYS A 4 -8.05 -5.00 12.63
C LYS A 4 -6.57 -4.68 12.40
N VAL A 5 -6.30 -3.79 11.44
CA VAL A 5 -4.94 -3.32 11.14
C VAL A 5 -4.35 -2.55 12.34
N ARG A 6 -5.13 -1.68 12.99
CA ARG A 6 -4.71 -1.00 14.22
C ARG A 6 -4.29 -1.98 15.30
N ASP A 7 -5.09 -3.01 15.53
CA ASP A 7 -4.81 -3.99 16.59
C ASP A 7 -3.52 -4.78 16.28
N ALA A 8 -3.34 -5.20 15.02
CA ALA A 8 -2.10 -5.85 14.57
C ALA A 8 -0.86 -4.93 14.68
N ILE A 9 -0.98 -3.64 14.34
CA ILE A 9 0.12 -2.67 14.50
C ILE A 9 0.49 -2.53 15.99
N ARG A 10 -0.51 -2.39 16.87
CA ARG A 10 -0.29 -2.26 18.31
C ARG A 10 0.40 -3.50 18.89
N GLU A 11 0.02 -4.68 18.42
CA GLU A 11 0.67 -5.93 18.82
C GLU A 11 2.14 -5.97 18.37
N LYS A 12 2.42 -5.69 17.10
CA LYS A 12 3.79 -5.69 16.56
C LYS A 12 4.70 -4.63 17.20
N ARG A 13 4.14 -3.46 17.55
CA ARG A 13 4.89 -2.34 18.15
C ARG A 13 4.84 -2.30 19.67
N ARG A 14 4.32 -3.34 20.34
CA ARG A 14 4.12 -3.35 21.80
C ARG A 14 5.39 -3.04 22.61
N ASN A 15 6.55 -3.40 22.08
CA ASN A 15 7.85 -3.23 22.73
C ASN A 15 8.66 -2.03 22.20
N GLU A 16 8.10 -1.24 21.27
CA GLU A 16 8.74 -0.02 20.79
C GLU A 16 8.54 1.11 21.81
N PHE A 17 9.63 1.75 22.23
CA PHE A 17 9.56 2.90 23.13
C PHE A 17 8.96 4.12 22.41
N GLY A 18 7.74 4.48 22.81
CA GLY A 18 6.97 5.59 22.24
C GLY A 18 6.07 5.15 21.09
N MET A 19 4.79 5.52 21.14
CA MET A 19 3.90 5.31 19.99
C MET A 19 4.33 6.22 18.84
N LYS A 20 4.99 5.66 17.84
CA LYS A 20 5.21 6.36 16.57
C LYS A 20 3.86 6.54 15.86
N VAL A 21 3.61 7.77 15.43
CA VAL A 21 2.48 8.11 14.56
C VAL A 21 2.46 7.17 13.36
N VAL A 22 1.27 6.69 13.00
CA VAL A 22 1.08 5.87 11.80
C VAL A 22 0.80 6.81 10.64
N LEU A 23 1.71 6.86 9.68
CA LEU A 23 1.47 7.48 8.38
C LEU A 23 0.67 6.51 7.52
N TYR A 24 -0.50 6.95 7.06
CA TYR A 24 -1.41 6.17 6.23
C TYR A 24 -1.43 6.76 4.82
N HIS A 25 -1.12 5.95 3.81
CA HIS A 25 -1.13 6.35 2.40
C HIS A 25 -2.22 5.60 1.64
N GLN A 26 -3.05 6.33 0.90
CA GLN A 26 -4.10 5.80 0.04
C GLN A 26 -4.28 6.72 -1.17
N ASP A 27 -4.89 6.21 -2.24
CA ASP A 27 -5.24 6.99 -3.41
C ASP A 27 -6.51 7.85 -3.18
N ASN A 28 -6.82 8.70 -4.16
CA ASN A 28 -7.93 9.66 -4.08
C ASN A 28 -9.28 9.09 -4.57
N ALA A 29 -9.47 7.77 -4.58
CA ALA A 29 -10.75 7.18 -4.94
C ALA A 29 -11.89 7.75 -4.06
N ARG A 30 -13.08 7.93 -4.64
CA ARG A 30 -14.23 8.56 -3.94
C ARG A 30 -14.52 7.97 -2.55
N PRO A 31 -14.47 6.65 -2.32
CA PRO A 31 -14.67 6.09 -0.98
C PRO A 31 -13.57 6.50 0.02
N HIS A 32 -12.33 6.68 -0.45
CA HIS A 32 -11.16 6.98 0.38
C HIS A 32 -11.11 8.43 0.85
N VAL A 33 -11.64 9.36 0.04
CA VAL A 33 -11.76 10.79 0.39
C VAL A 33 -13.10 11.14 1.05
N SER A 34 -13.94 10.15 1.35
CA SER A 34 -15.22 10.38 2.00
C SER A 34 -15.03 10.93 3.43
N THR A 35 -16.00 11.73 3.88
CA THR A 35 -16.04 12.26 5.25
C THR A 35 -15.94 11.14 6.30
N MET A 36 -16.55 9.99 6.05
CA MET A 36 -16.51 8.84 6.95
C MET A 36 -15.10 8.26 7.09
N THR A 37 -14.35 8.16 5.98
CA THR A 37 -12.96 7.69 5.99
C THR A 37 -12.08 8.67 6.76
N GLY A 38 -12.22 9.98 6.52
CA GLY A 38 -11.49 11.02 7.27
C GLY A 38 -11.76 10.95 8.79
N TRP A 39 -13.02 10.83 9.20
CA TRP A 39 -13.39 10.65 10.61
C TRP A 39 -12.80 9.37 11.22
N THR A 40 -12.72 8.30 10.45
CA THR A 40 -12.14 7.03 10.91
C THR A 40 -10.65 7.18 11.15
N LEU A 41 -9.90 7.79 10.22
CA LEU A 41 -8.46 8.03 10.38
C LEU A 41 -8.16 8.96 11.57
N TYR A 42 -8.97 10.00 11.76
CA TYR A 42 -8.87 10.87 12.94
C TYR A 42 -9.04 10.10 14.25
N LYS A 43 -10.06 9.24 14.36
CA LYS A 43 -10.28 8.40 15.56
C LYS A 43 -9.16 7.37 15.80
N LEU A 44 -8.46 6.99 14.74
CA LEU A 44 -7.32 6.07 14.83
C LEU A 44 -6.01 6.80 15.17
N GLU A 45 -6.00 8.13 15.15
CA GLU A 45 -4.80 8.98 15.29
C GLU A 45 -3.76 8.66 14.20
N TRP A 46 -4.24 8.42 12.98
CA TRP A 46 -3.40 8.14 11.82
C TRP A 46 -3.33 9.36 10.92
N ASP A 47 -2.12 9.74 10.53
CA ASP A 47 -1.87 10.88 9.67
C ASP A 47 -1.98 10.43 8.20
N LEU A 48 -2.94 11.01 7.49
CA LEU A 48 -3.11 10.76 6.06
C LEU A 48 -2.00 11.48 5.27
N MET A 49 -1.20 10.70 4.55
CA MET A 49 -0.22 11.24 3.60
C MET A 49 -0.93 11.81 2.39
N GLN A 50 -0.46 12.97 1.91
CA GLN A 50 -0.99 13.57 0.69
C GLN A 50 -0.66 12.69 -0.52
N HIS A 51 -1.65 12.49 -1.37
CA HIS A 51 -1.51 11.75 -2.62
C HIS A 51 -2.03 12.63 -3.76
N PRO A 52 -1.27 12.84 -4.84
CA PRO A 52 -1.75 13.64 -5.97
C PRO A 52 -2.83 12.91 -6.78
N PRO A 53 -3.76 13.64 -7.42
CA PRO A 53 -4.71 13.03 -8.35
C PRO A 53 -4.00 12.36 -9.54
N TYR A 54 -4.54 11.22 -9.98
CA TYR A 54 -4.09 10.49 -11.18
C TYR A 54 -2.64 9.97 -11.14
N SER A 55 -2.14 9.61 -9.95
CA SER A 55 -0.75 9.15 -9.77
C SER A 55 -0.65 7.74 -9.21
N PRO A 56 -1.12 6.73 -9.96
CA PRO A 56 -1.06 5.34 -9.52
C PRO A 56 0.38 4.84 -9.29
N ASP A 57 1.35 5.43 -9.99
CA ASP A 57 2.79 5.20 -9.85
C ASP A 57 3.35 5.72 -8.52
N MET A 58 2.68 6.65 -7.83
CA MET A 58 3.15 7.15 -6.53
C MET A 58 2.90 6.22 -5.34
N ALA A 59 2.14 5.14 -5.52
CA ALA A 59 1.80 4.22 -4.43
C ALA A 59 2.66 2.93 -4.48
N PRO A 60 3.31 2.52 -3.37
CA PRO A 60 4.06 1.26 -3.30
C PRO A 60 3.22 0.03 -3.64
N SER A 61 1.92 0.07 -3.34
CA SER A 61 0.99 -0.98 -3.76
C SER A 61 0.93 -1.09 -5.28
N GLY A 62 0.89 0.04 -6.00
CA GLY A 62 0.85 0.12 -7.46
C GLY A 62 2.16 -0.31 -8.09
N PHE A 63 3.25 0.43 -7.86
CA PHE A 63 4.50 0.24 -8.61
C PHE A 63 5.30 -0.99 -8.17
N TYR A 64 5.10 -1.49 -6.94
CA TYR A 64 5.88 -2.61 -6.40
C TYR A 64 5.02 -3.85 -6.14
N LEU A 65 4.06 -3.80 -5.22
CA LEU A 65 3.31 -5.00 -4.81
C LEU A 65 2.52 -5.61 -5.98
N PHE A 66 1.68 -4.80 -6.65
CA PHE A 66 0.86 -5.26 -7.76
C PHE A 66 1.66 -5.57 -9.02
N SER A 67 2.81 -4.92 -9.24
CA SER A 67 3.75 -5.30 -10.31
C SER A 67 4.25 -6.73 -10.12
N HIS A 68 4.66 -7.10 -8.90
CA HIS A 68 5.13 -8.47 -8.61
C HIS A 68 3.98 -9.48 -8.61
N LEU A 69 2.81 -9.10 -8.10
CA LEU A 69 1.62 -9.97 -8.16
C LEU A 69 1.22 -10.23 -9.62
N LYS A 70 1.24 -9.21 -10.48
CA LYS A 70 0.94 -9.37 -11.90
C LYS A 70 1.89 -10.35 -12.57
N LEU A 71 3.20 -10.26 -12.27
CA LEU A 71 4.19 -11.21 -12.78
C LEU A 71 3.96 -12.63 -12.25
N HIS A 72 3.58 -12.76 -10.97
CA HIS A 72 3.26 -14.05 -10.35
C HIS A 72 2.04 -14.72 -11.00
N LEU A 73 1.04 -13.93 -11.36
CA LEU A 73 -0.20 -14.40 -11.99
C LEU A 73 -0.11 -14.48 -13.52
N ASP A 74 1.02 -14.13 -14.13
CA ASP A 74 1.12 -14.01 -15.59
C ASP A 74 0.90 -15.37 -16.27
N GLY A 75 0.02 -15.39 -17.27
CA GLY A 75 -0.36 -16.61 -18.00
C GLY A 75 -1.21 -17.62 -17.21
N ALA A 76 -1.53 -17.36 -15.93
CA ALA A 76 -2.39 -18.24 -15.15
C ALA A 76 -3.86 -18.16 -15.63
N ILE A 77 -4.53 -19.31 -15.66
CA ILE A 77 -5.97 -19.42 -15.96
C ILE A 77 -6.65 -19.98 -14.72
N PHE A 78 -7.63 -19.25 -14.21
CA PHE A 78 -8.40 -19.64 -13.02
C PHE A 78 -9.83 -19.98 -13.42
N ASN A 79 -10.39 -21.02 -12.82
CA ASN A 79 -11.74 -21.50 -13.10
C ASN A 79 -12.76 -21.00 -12.07
N SER A 80 -12.30 -20.34 -11.01
CA SER A 80 -13.17 -19.78 -9.97
C SER A 80 -12.54 -18.60 -9.26
N ASN A 81 -13.38 -17.79 -8.60
CA ASN A 81 -12.89 -16.70 -7.74
C ASN A 81 -12.12 -17.23 -6.53
N GLU A 82 -12.44 -18.43 -6.04
CA GLU A 82 -11.75 -19.04 -4.90
C GLU A 82 -10.30 -19.37 -5.25
N GLU A 83 -10.04 -19.88 -6.45
CA GLU A 83 -8.68 -20.09 -6.94
C GLU A 83 -7.88 -18.77 -7.00
N VAL A 84 -8.49 -17.68 -7.47
CA VAL A 84 -7.83 -16.36 -7.51
C VAL A 84 -7.50 -15.84 -6.11
N VAL A 85 -8.42 -15.99 -5.15
CA VAL A 85 -8.21 -15.56 -3.76
C VAL A 85 -7.10 -16.39 -3.13
N ASN A 86 -7.14 -17.72 -3.27
CA ASN A 86 -6.12 -18.62 -2.73
C ASN A 86 -4.74 -18.31 -3.30
N GLU A 87 -4.63 -18.03 -4.61
CA GLU A 87 -3.35 -17.68 -5.21
C GLU A 87 -2.83 -16.32 -4.72
N GLY A 88 -3.73 -15.36 -4.48
CA GLY A 88 -3.40 -14.08 -3.85
C GLY A 88 -2.87 -14.25 -2.42
N ASP A 89 -3.52 -15.09 -1.62
CA ASP A 89 -3.07 -15.40 -0.26
C ASP A 89 -1.71 -16.11 -0.27
N LEU A 90 -1.51 -17.11 -1.13
CA LEU A 90 -0.23 -17.78 -1.33
C LEU A 90 0.89 -16.80 -1.75
N PHE A 91 0.58 -15.87 -2.65
CA PHE A 91 1.53 -14.83 -3.05
C PHE A 91 1.94 -13.97 -1.86
N LEU A 92 0.99 -13.52 -1.03
CA LEU A 92 1.26 -12.66 0.13
C LEU A 92 2.02 -13.41 1.23
N ASP A 93 1.62 -14.65 1.55
CA ASP A 93 2.24 -15.49 2.58
C ASP A 93 3.67 -15.92 2.22
N SER A 94 3.97 -16.02 0.92
CA SER A 94 5.32 -16.31 0.43
C SER A 94 6.28 -15.12 0.46
N ARG A 95 5.80 -13.89 0.72
CA ARG A 95 6.67 -12.70 0.79
C ARG A 95 7.34 -12.57 2.16
N THR A 96 8.63 -12.26 2.15
CA THR A 96 9.38 -11.96 3.37
C THR A 96 9.04 -10.56 3.89
N PRO A 97 9.26 -10.25 5.18
CA PRO A 97 9.18 -8.88 5.67
C PRO A 97 10.06 -7.90 4.88
N GLN A 98 11.21 -8.36 4.38
CA GLN A 98 12.13 -7.56 3.58
C GLN A 98 11.51 -7.11 2.24
N PHE A 99 10.72 -7.97 1.59
CA PHE A 99 10.00 -7.61 0.36
C PHE A 99 9.10 -6.39 0.57
N PHE A 100 8.34 -6.37 1.66
CA PHE A 100 7.48 -5.22 1.97
C PHE A 100 8.29 -3.97 2.33
N ALA A 101 9.41 -4.12 3.06
CA ALA A 101 10.31 -3.02 3.40
C ALA A 101 10.90 -2.37 2.13
N GLU A 102 11.39 -3.18 1.19
CA GLU A 102 11.96 -2.70 -0.07
C GLU A 102 10.97 -1.87 -0.89
N GLY A 103 9.70 -2.29 -0.95
CA GLY A 103 8.65 -1.52 -1.64
C GLY A 103 8.47 -0.11 -1.06
N ILE A 104 8.54 0.01 0.27
CA ILE A 104 8.47 1.30 0.97
C ILE A 104 9.77 2.10 0.79
N GLU A 105 10.94 1.46 0.88
CA GLU A 105 12.25 2.12 0.73
C GLU A 105 12.49 2.68 -0.67
N LYS A 106 11.83 2.15 -1.70
CA LYS A 106 11.91 2.67 -3.08
C LYS A 106 11.13 3.97 -3.30
N LEU A 107 10.22 4.31 -2.38
CA LEU A 107 9.30 5.45 -2.52
C LEU A 107 10.01 6.81 -2.68
N PRO A 108 11.03 7.18 -1.87
CA PRO A 108 11.74 8.45 -2.05
C PRO A 108 12.40 8.57 -3.43
N LYS A 109 13.05 7.51 -3.91
CA LYS A 109 13.68 7.50 -5.24
C LYS A 109 12.63 7.63 -6.34
N HIS A 110 11.52 6.91 -6.22
CA HIS A 110 10.44 6.95 -7.20
C HIS A 110 9.82 8.35 -7.31
N TRP A 111 9.52 8.97 -6.16
CA TRP A 111 8.99 10.34 -6.12
C TRP A 111 9.98 11.37 -6.67
N GLN A 112 11.28 11.22 -6.39
CA GLN A 112 12.29 12.11 -6.96
C GLN A 112 12.29 12.03 -8.49
N THR A 113 12.17 10.83 -9.06
CA THR A 113 12.10 10.67 -10.52
C THR A 113 10.86 11.36 -11.11
N ILE A 114 9.70 11.28 -10.46
CA ILE A 114 8.48 11.99 -10.93
C ILE A 114 8.71 13.52 -10.90
N VAL A 115 9.37 14.04 -9.87
CA VAL A 115 9.74 15.45 -9.79
C VAL A 115 10.71 15.85 -10.92
N ASP A 116 11.73 15.03 -11.18
CA ASP A 116 12.72 15.26 -12.23
C ASP A 116 12.09 15.25 -13.63
N LEU A 117 10.98 14.51 -13.81
CA LEU A 117 10.16 14.46 -15.02
C LEU A 117 9.09 15.56 -15.07
N ILE A 118 9.14 16.56 -14.17
CA ILE A 118 8.16 17.67 -14.12
C ILE A 118 6.72 17.17 -13.92
N GLY A 119 6.56 16.05 -13.22
CA GLY A 119 5.25 15.44 -12.95
C GLY A 119 4.71 14.57 -14.07
N ASP A 120 5.49 14.29 -15.12
CA ASP A 120 5.17 13.21 -16.06
C ASP A 120 5.30 11.83 -15.40
N TYR A 121 4.58 10.86 -15.97
CA TYR A 121 4.57 9.47 -15.49
C TYR A 121 5.96 8.85 -15.47
N TYR A 122 6.20 7.99 -14.48
CA TYR A 122 7.44 7.22 -14.43
C TYR A 122 7.60 6.33 -15.68
N PRO A 123 8.72 6.41 -16.42
CA PRO A 123 8.96 5.57 -17.59
C PRO A 123 9.10 4.10 -17.16
N HIS A 124 8.23 3.25 -17.71
CA HIS A 124 8.20 1.80 -17.48
C HIS A 124 9.37 1.08 -18.13
#